data_AF-A0A6H9L8L7-F1
#
_entry.id   AF-A0A6H9L8L7-F1
#
_cell.length_a   1.000
_cell.length_b   1.000
_cell.length_c   1.000
_cell.angle_alpha   90.00
_cell.angle_beta   90.00
_cell.angle_gamma   90.00
#
_symmetry.space_group_name_H-M   'P 1'
#
loop_
_entity.id
_entity.type
_entity.pdbx_description
1 polymer ?
#
loop_
_entity_poly.entity_id
_entity_poly.type
_entity_poly.pdbx_seq_one_letter_code
_entity_poly.pdbx_strand_id
1 'polypeptide(L)'
;MQQKAPVDYYSGKSELQIPYYTTNKPDYDSVIKFINYDPLTAESGIQAGSWSAKKIRVALLDMHASVINIGLSCIKQGLRELAKKLNKASGDLDTKMEVTVYDVRGKGFLPDHLKDEYDFYLSSGGPGSPYPRDNHGQKSNDGVIEKFDWVPNYFGLIDQIQNDPSTHFFGVCYSFQLLARKYGIGEVCRRKTSEGSSTGIVPLELTEYGQEHPYFKKLFLEHGKRIKTIDNRWWQVKVNPEKLGNSKIIAYEVRNDDSVGQAATIIQFAKNVFGIQGHLELEGFHRMQLGLNEIYENKIIDEEGFKSRLKFFKEMMFGDENKGLTVQEISKSVFDNFFVESITSDFKRKMGSDELPFSLEGLAESRTMSKI
;
A
#
# COMPACT_ATOMS: atom_id res chain seq x y z
N MET A 1 16.85 -27.22 34.41
CA MET A 1 16.47 -26.43 33.22
C MET A 1 15.18 -27.01 32.66
N GLN A 2 14.03 -26.46 33.05
CA GLN A 2 12.72 -26.91 32.56
C GLN A 2 12.32 -26.05 31.35
N GLN A 3 12.09 -26.69 30.21
CA GLN A 3 11.42 -26.10 29.06
C GLN A 3 10.00 -25.68 29.48
N LYS A 4 9.68 -24.38 29.36
CA LYS A 4 8.30 -23.92 29.47
C LYS A 4 7.56 -24.30 28.18
N ALA A 5 6.48 -25.05 28.34
CA ALA A 5 5.54 -25.37 27.26
C ALA A 5 4.90 -24.09 26.68
N PRO A 6 4.54 -24.07 25.39
CA PRO A 6 3.82 -22.95 24.78
C PRO A 6 2.47 -22.76 25.46
N VAL A 7 2.14 -21.50 25.77
CA VAL A 7 0.88 -21.11 26.40
C VAL A 7 -0.25 -21.31 25.40
N ASP A 8 -1.19 -22.18 25.72
CA ASP A 8 -2.39 -22.46 24.95
C ASP A 8 -3.43 -21.34 25.16
N TYR A 9 -3.49 -20.39 24.22
CA TYR A 9 -4.37 -19.22 24.27
C TYR A 9 -5.79 -19.48 23.73
N TYR A 10 -6.12 -20.71 23.33
CA TYR A 10 -7.38 -21.01 22.60
C TYR A 10 -8.39 -21.84 23.41
N SER A 11 -8.29 -21.85 24.73
CA SER A 11 -9.41 -22.33 25.56
C SER A 11 -10.58 -21.35 25.45
N GLY A 12 -11.65 -21.82 24.79
CA GLY A 12 -12.82 -21.03 24.43
C GLY A 12 -13.43 -20.24 25.59
N LYS A 13 -13.92 -19.04 25.26
CA LYS A 13 -14.44 -17.95 26.11
C LYS A 13 -13.47 -16.81 26.40
N SER A 14 -12.88 -16.24 25.35
CA SER A 14 -12.84 -14.77 25.20
C SER A 14 -12.74 -14.43 23.72
N GLU A 15 -13.79 -13.83 23.20
CA GLU A 15 -13.73 -13.12 21.93
C GLU A 15 -12.81 -11.91 22.12
N LEU A 16 -11.49 -12.10 21.96
CA LEU A 16 -10.62 -11.03 21.51
C LEU A 16 -10.89 -10.80 20.01
N GLN A 17 -12.15 -10.49 19.69
CA GLN A 17 -12.47 -9.75 18.47
C GLN A 17 -11.78 -8.41 18.64
N ILE A 18 -10.69 -8.16 17.91
CA ILE A 18 -10.04 -6.85 17.91
C ILE A 18 -11.09 -5.86 17.44
N PRO A 19 -11.56 -4.98 18.33
CA PRO A 19 -12.53 -4.01 17.95
C PRO A 19 -11.78 -3.01 17.04
N TYR A 20 -12.05 -3.00 15.73
CA TYR A 20 -11.92 -1.80 14.88
C TYR A 20 -12.86 -0.67 15.40
N TYR A 21 -12.57 -0.09 16.57
CA TYR A 21 -13.42 0.88 17.30
C TYR A 21 -12.44 1.97 17.83
N THR A 22 -12.78 3.22 18.10
CA THR A 22 -14.00 4.05 18.08
C THR A 22 -13.62 5.37 17.39
N THR A 23 -14.56 5.99 16.67
CA THR A 23 -14.35 7.30 16.04
C THR A 23 -14.63 8.42 17.05
N ASN A 24 -13.60 9.14 17.50
CA ASN A 24 -13.76 10.58 17.54
C ASN A 24 -13.78 11.01 16.07
N LYS A 25 -14.94 11.45 15.57
CA LYS A 25 -15.02 12.06 14.23
C LYS A 25 -14.06 13.26 14.22
N PRO A 26 -12.95 13.23 13.46
CA PRO A 26 -12.25 14.46 13.17
C PRO A 26 -13.18 15.32 12.32
N ASP A 27 -13.22 16.62 12.62
CA ASP A 27 -13.79 17.59 11.71
C ASP A 27 -12.89 17.68 10.46
N TYR A 28 -13.21 16.84 9.48
CA TYR A 28 -12.48 16.71 8.21
C TYR A 28 -12.63 17.92 7.30
N ASP A 29 -13.37 18.97 7.68
CA ASP A 29 -13.45 20.21 6.91
C ASP A 29 -12.11 20.99 6.91
N SER A 30 -11.12 20.52 7.68
CA SER A 30 -9.81 21.17 7.84
C SER A 30 -8.59 20.41 7.26
N VAL A 31 -8.76 19.23 6.65
CA VAL A 31 -7.63 18.43 6.10
C VAL A 31 -7.69 18.31 4.58
N ILE A 32 -7.96 19.43 3.90
CA ILE A 32 -7.38 19.71 2.57
C ILE A 32 -6.26 20.71 2.83
N LYS A 33 -5.08 20.20 3.17
CA LYS A 33 -3.87 21.00 3.17
C LYS A 33 -2.90 20.39 2.18
N PHE A 34 -2.79 21.10 1.06
CA PHE A 34 -1.64 21.07 0.18
C PHE A 34 -0.39 20.85 1.03
N ILE A 35 0.38 19.81 0.76
CA ILE A 35 1.78 19.79 1.16
C ILE A 35 2.47 20.75 0.19
N ASN A 36 2.24 22.06 0.38
CA ASN A 36 3.07 23.09 -0.20
C ASN A 36 4.34 23.13 0.65
N TYR A 37 5.41 22.55 0.13
CA TYR A 37 6.73 22.84 0.65
C TYR A 37 7.19 24.14 -0.01
N ASP A 38 7.20 25.23 0.77
CA ASP A 38 7.66 26.55 0.33
C ASP A 38 9.20 26.51 0.21
N PRO A 39 9.80 26.98 -0.91
CA PRO A 39 11.22 26.83 -1.15
C PRO A 39 12.02 27.85 -0.35
N LEU A 40 13.11 27.39 0.26
CA LEU A 40 14.21 28.27 0.58
C LEU A 40 14.73 28.89 -0.73
N THR A 41 14.64 30.21 -0.77
CA THR A 41 15.14 31.13 -1.79
C THR A 41 16.56 30.80 -2.25
N ALA A 42 16.77 30.70 -3.57
CA ALA A 42 18.08 30.88 -4.18
C ALA A 42 17.94 31.76 -5.43
N GLU A 43 18.39 33.01 -5.29
CA GLU A 43 18.70 33.91 -6.39
C GLU A 43 19.91 33.36 -7.16
N SER A 44 19.75 33.11 -8.46
CA SER A 44 20.68 33.52 -9.53
C SER A 44 20.35 32.74 -10.81
N GLY A 45 20.18 33.50 -11.89
CA GLY A 45 19.74 32.97 -13.17
C GLY A 45 20.79 32.12 -13.86
N ILE A 46 20.34 30.97 -14.37
CA ILE A 46 20.92 30.31 -15.54
C ILE A 46 19.75 29.89 -16.43
N GLN A 47 19.69 30.45 -17.64
CA GLN A 47 18.85 29.96 -18.72
C GLN A 47 19.38 28.60 -19.19
N ALA A 48 18.74 27.51 -18.76
CA ALA A 48 18.78 26.22 -19.44
C ALA A 48 17.36 25.93 -19.96
N GLY A 49 17.27 25.32 -21.15
CA GLY A 49 16.02 25.14 -21.92
C GLY A 49 14.82 24.72 -21.07
N SER A 50 13.64 25.27 -21.40
CA SER A 50 12.42 25.20 -20.60
C SER A 50 11.93 23.78 -20.34
N TRP A 51 12.45 23.13 -19.31
CA TRP A 51 11.77 22.07 -18.59
C TRP A 51 11.09 22.75 -17.40
N SER A 52 9.82 23.12 -17.56
CA SER A 52 9.01 23.57 -16.42
C SER A 52 9.02 22.49 -15.35
N ALA A 53 9.21 22.87 -14.08
CA ALA A 53 9.10 22.01 -12.89
C ALA A 53 8.19 20.81 -13.11
N LYS A 54 8.74 19.58 -13.13
CA LYS A 54 7.92 18.37 -13.32
C LYS A 54 7.11 18.17 -12.04
N LYS A 55 5.80 18.44 -12.12
CA LYS A 55 4.86 18.22 -11.02
C LYS A 55 4.32 16.80 -11.12
N ILE A 56 4.70 15.95 -10.18
CA ILE A 56 4.15 14.61 -9.98
C ILE A 56 2.90 14.74 -9.12
N ARG A 57 1.76 14.27 -9.62
CA ARG A 57 0.47 14.38 -8.94
C ARG A 57 -0.02 13.00 -8.51
N VAL A 58 -0.35 12.88 -7.22
CA VAL A 58 -0.79 11.63 -6.60
C VAL A 58 -2.19 11.81 -6.01
N ALA A 59 -3.15 11.02 -6.48
CA ALA A 59 -4.44 10.85 -5.84
C ALA A 59 -4.35 9.71 -4.83
N LEU A 60 -4.54 10.02 -3.54
CA LEU A 60 -4.57 9.05 -2.46
C LEU A 60 -6.02 8.77 -2.05
N LEU A 61 -6.53 7.61 -2.45
CA LEU A 61 -7.89 7.15 -2.17
C LEU A 61 -7.92 6.50 -0.79
N ASP A 62 -8.53 7.19 0.18
CA ASP A 62 -8.68 6.71 1.55
C ASP A 62 -9.89 5.77 1.66
N MET A 63 -9.59 4.48 1.84
CA MET A 63 -10.56 3.41 1.95
C MET A 63 -10.91 3.08 3.42
N HIS A 64 -10.68 3.99 4.36
CA HIS A 64 -10.91 3.73 5.78
C HIS A 64 -12.27 4.20 6.31
N ALA A 65 -13.15 4.71 5.43
CA ALA A 65 -14.53 5.10 5.77
C ALA A 65 -14.62 6.13 6.91
N SER A 66 -13.82 7.20 6.82
CA SER A 66 -13.65 8.23 7.86
C SER A 66 -13.20 7.71 9.24
N VAL A 67 -12.71 6.46 9.32
CA VAL A 67 -12.03 5.91 10.50
C VAL A 67 -10.52 6.19 10.39
N ILE A 68 -9.83 6.24 11.52
CA ILE A 68 -8.38 6.49 11.63
C ILE A 68 -7.58 5.51 10.77
N ASN A 69 -6.82 6.01 9.81
CA ASN A 69 -6.01 5.21 8.89
C ASN A 69 -4.50 5.41 9.13
N ILE A 70 -3.88 4.48 9.84
CA ILE A 70 -2.42 4.51 10.07
C ILE A 70 -1.66 4.22 8.77
N GLY A 71 -2.17 3.32 7.92
CA GLY A 71 -1.60 3.02 6.61
C GLY A 71 -1.55 4.27 5.73
N LEU A 72 -2.58 5.13 5.76
CA LEU A 72 -2.60 6.40 5.04
C LEU A 72 -1.47 7.35 5.49
N SER A 73 -1.22 7.45 6.80
CA SER A 73 -0.07 8.24 7.31
C SER A 73 1.25 7.63 6.83
N CYS A 74 1.38 6.30 6.83
CA CYS A 74 2.59 5.63 6.36
C CYS A 74 2.83 5.87 4.86
N ILE A 75 1.79 5.78 4.02
CA ILE A 75 1.87 6.13 2.59
C ILE A 75 2.33 7.58 2.40
N LYS A 76 1.74 8.53 3.13
CA LYS A 76 2.15 9.95 3.06
C LYS A 76 3.61 10.15 3.44
N GLN A 77 4.10 9.43 4.45
CA GLN A 77 5.51 9.48 4.85
C GLN A 77 6.41 8.88 3.77
N GLY A 78 6.07 7.73 3.19
CA GLY A 78 6.80 7.12 2.08
C GLY A 78 6.87 8.04 0.86
N LEU A 79 5.76 8.67 0.49
CA LEU A 79 5.72 9.68 -0.58
C LEU A 79 6.61 10.90 -0.29
N ARG A 80 6.64 11.40 0.94
CA ARG A 80 7.55 12.49 1.35
C ARG A 80 9.01 12.08 1.22
N GLU A 81 9.35 10.84 1.59
CA GLU A 81 10.72 10.32 1.44
C GLU A 81 11.10 10.17 -0.03
N LEU A 82 10.21 9.61 -0.84
CA LEU A 82 10.40 9.49 -2.28
C LEU A 82 10.59 10.86 -2.94
N ALA A 83 9.77 11.87 -2.58
CA ALA A 83 9.92 13.22 -3.09
C ALA A 83 11.30 13.82 -2.75
N LYS A 84 11.81 13.60 -1.54
CA LYS A 84 13.17 14.02 -1.16
C LYS A 84 14.25 13.31 -1.99
N LYS A 85 14.10 12.01 -2.23
CA LYS A 85 15.02 11.24 -3.09
C LYS A 85 15.00 11.76 -4.53
N LEU A 86 13.80 11.98 -5.09
CA LEU A 86 13.61 12.55 -6.42
C LEU A 86 14.27 13.92 -6.55
N ASN A 87 14.06 14.83 -5.59
CA ASN A 87 14.69 16.15 -5.61
C ASN A 87 16.21 16.07 -5.57
N LYS A 88 16.76 15.14 -4.77
CA LYS A 88 18.20 14.92 -4.72
C LYS A 88 18.76 14.37 -6.04
N ALA A 89 18.05 13.45 -6.69
CA ALA A 89 18.48 12.83 -7.94
C ALA A 89 18.30 13.74 -9.17
N SER A 90 17.32 14.65 -9.13
CA SER A 90 16.94 15.49 -10.27
C SER A 90 17.84 16.74 -10.42
N GLY A 91 18.81 16.94 -9.53
CA GLY A 91 19.73 18.08 -9.58
C GLY A 91 18.98 19.41 -9.52
N ASP A 92 19.14 20.24 -10.55
CA ASP A 92 18.51 21.57 -10.68
C ASP A 92 17.04 21.52 -11.16
N LEU A 93 16.51 20.33 -11.49
CA LEU A 93 15.11 20.18 -11.87
C LEU A 93 14.23 20.27 -10.61
N ASP A 94 13.47 21.38 -10.49
CA ASP A 94 12.47 21.61 -9.44
C ASP A 94 11.30 20.61 -9.55
N THR A 95 11.52 19.36 -9.13
CA THR A 95 10.50 18.32 -9.11
C THR A 95 9.61 18.52 -7.89
N LYS A 96 8.28 18.59 -8.10
CA LYS A 96 7.32 18.77 -7.02
C LYS A 96 6.37 17.59 -6.97
N MET A 97 6.10 17.08 -5.78
CA MET A 97 5.08 16.05 -5.58
C MET A 97 3.87 16.66 -4.88
N GLU A 98 2.73 16.65 -5.55
CA GLU A 98 1.43 17.04 -4.99
C GLU A 98 0.63 15.79 -4.65
N VAL A 99 0.08 15.76 -3.44
CA VAL A 99 -0.75 14.65 -2.97
C VAL A 99 -2.11 15.19 -2.57
N THR A 100 -3.19 14.65 -3.18
CA THR A 100 -4.58 14.96 -2.83
C THR A 100 -5.23 13.73 -2.23
N VAL A 101 -5.90 13.87 -1.09
CA VAL A 101 -6.55 12.75 -0.39
C VAL A 101 -8.06 12.79 -0.61
N TYR A 102 -8.64 11.65 -0.95
CA TYR A 102 -10.08 11.49 -1.21
C TYR A 102 -10.69 10.49 -0.23
N ASP A 103 -11.66 10.93 0.59
CA ASP A 103 -12.44 10.02 1.45
C ASP A 103 -13.51 9.31 0.60
N VAL A 104 -13.15 8.13 0.10
CA VAL A 104 -13.97 7.38 -0.85
C VAL A 104 -15.19 6.78 -0.16
N ARG A 105 -14.99 6.09 0.97
CA ARG A 105 -16.04 5.29 1.59
C ARG A 105 -16.93 6.09 2.53
N GLY A 106 -16.37 7.08 3.22
CA GLY A 106 -17.09 7.92 4.15
C GLY A 106 -17.90 9.01 3.45
N LYS A 107 -17.29 9.66 2.45
CA LYS A 107 -17.92 10.80 1.74
C LYS A 107 -18.30 10.51 0.29
N GLY A 108 -17.87 9.40 -0.29
CA GLY A 108 -18.10 9.11 -1.71
C GLY A 108 -17.21 9.92 -2.64
N PHE A 109 -16.16 10.55 -2.13
CA PHE A 109 -15.32 11.45 -2.91
C PHE A 109 -14.31 10.66 -3.72
N LEU A 110 -14.28 10.94 -5.02
CA LEU A 110 -13.33 10.39 -5.98
C LEU A 110 -12.84 11.53 -6.88
N PRO A 111 -11.59 11.45 -7.37
CA PRO A 111 -11.09 12.35 -8.39
C PRO A 111 -11.86 12.18 -9.71
N ASP A 112 -11.96 13.27 -10.47
CA ASP A 112 -12.41 13.24 -11.86
C ASP A 112 -11.19 13.02 -12.75
N HIS A 113 -10.95 11.77 -13.17
CA HIS A 113 -9.74 11.40 -13.93
C HIS A 113 -9.53 12.23 -15.20
N LEU A 114 -10.62 12.64 -15.87
CA LEU A 114 -10.55 13.43 -17.10
C LEU A 114 -10.19 14.90 -16.88
N LYS A 115 -10.30 15.40 -15.65
CA LYS A 115 -10.02 16.81 -15.31
C LYS A 115 -8.82 16.98 -14.40
N ASP A 116 -8.63 16.05 -13.46
CA ASP A 116 -7.68 16.21 -12.39
C ASP A 116 -6.27 15.74 -12.75
N GLU A 117 -6.06 15.06 -13.89
CA GLU A 117 -4.73 14.71 -14.46
C GLU A 117 -3.69 14.23 -13.42
N TYR A 118 -3.94 13.08 -12.80
CA TYR A 118 -3.02 12.45 -11.85
C TYR A 118 -2.09 11.43 -12.52
N ASP A 119 -0.81 11.44 -12.16
CA ASP A 119 0.15 10.41 -12.58
C ASP A 119 -0.05 9.11 -11.80
N PHE A 120 -0.38 9.22 -10.51
CA PHE A 120 -0.49 8.09 -9.60
C PHE A 120 -1.80 8.09 -8.83
N TYR A 121 -2.39 6.91 -8.71
CA TYR A 121 -3.51 6.62 -7.83
C TYR A 121 -3.08 5.56 -6.82
N LEU A 122 -3.08 5.92 -5.55
CA LEU A 122 -2.80 4.98 -4.46
C LEU A 122 -4.08 4.76 -3.68
N SER A 123 -4.52 3.52 -3.57
CA SER A 123 -5.75 3.17 -2.88
C SER A 123 -5.43 2.33 -1.66
N SER A 124 -5.72 2.88 -0.48
CA SER A 124 -5.29 2.32 0.80
C SER A 124 -6.05 1.03 1.17
N GLY A 125 -5.58 0.36 2.22
CA GLY A 125 -6.36 -0.66 2.92
C GLY A 125 -7.57 -0.04 3.63
N GLY A 126 -8.47 -0.90 4.09
CA GLY A 126 -9.71 -0.48 4.73
C GLY A 126 -10.30 -1.61 5.58
N PRO A 127 -11.04 -1.26 6.64
CA PRO A 127 -11.74 -2.24 7.47
C PRO A 127 -13.04 -2.72 6.80
N GLY A 128 -13.59 -3.86 7.24
CA GLY A 128 -14.89 -4.37 6.81
C GLY A 128 -14.86 -5.35 5.65
N SER A 129 -16.06 -5.75 5.22
CA SER A 129 -16.26 -6.69 4.10
C SER A 129 -15.87 -6.04 2.77
N PRO A 130 -15.09 -6.72 1.89
CA PRO A 130 -14.85 -6.27 0.53
C PRO A 130 -16.10 -6.35 -0.34
N TYR A 131 -17.25 -6.75 0.21
CA TYR A 131 -18.58 -6.60 -0.35
C TYR A 131 -19.30 -5.46 0.38
N PRO A 132 -19.25 -4.21 -0.13
CA PRO A 132 -19.69 -3.02 0.62
C PRO A 132 -21.18 -3.03 1.02
N ARG A 133 -22.01 -3.83 0.34
CA ARG A 133 -23.41 -4.05 0.73
C ARG A 133 -23.54 -4.70 2.10
N ASP A 134 -22.58 -5.54 2.50
CA ASP A 134 -22.56 -6.18 3.82
C ASP A 134 -22.20 -5.20 4.94
N ASN A 135 -21.61 -4.05 4.59
CA ASN A 135 -21.28 -2.98 5.53
C ASN A 135 -22.38 -1.89 5.58
N HIS A 136 -23.45 -2.03 4.79
CA HIS A 136 -24.47 -0.98 4.63
C HIS A 136 -25.41 -0.90 5.83
N GLY A 137 -25.40 0.25 6.51
CA GLY A 137 -26.33 0.55 7.61
C GLY A 137 -26.17 -0.35 8.85
N GLN A 138 -25.16 -1.22 8.87
CA GLN A 138 -24.86 -2.12 9.97
C GLN A 138 -23.39 -1.99 10.32
N LYS A 139 -23.05 -2.13 11.60
CA LYS A 139 -21.65 -2.32 11.99
C LYS A 139 -21.23 -3.69 11.50
N SER A 140 -20.27 -3.74 10.57
CA SER A 140 -19.55 -5.00 10.32
C SER A 140 -18.85 -5.45 11.61
N ASN A 141 -18.37 -6.70 11.66
CA ASN A 141 -17.49 -7.16 12.76
C ASN A 141 -16.26 -6.24 12.91
N ASP A 142 -15.93 -5.50 11.86
CA ASP A 142 -14.83 -4.55 11.79
C ASP A 142 -15.29 -3.09 11.97
N GLY A 143 -16.47 -2.87 12.58
CA GLY A 143 -16.90 -1.57 13.09
C GLY A 143 -17.26 -0.51 12.04
N VAL A 144 -17.29 -0.85 10.75
CA VAL A 144 -17.56 0.10 9.66
C VAL A 144 -19.05 0.20 9.40
N ILE A 145 -19.53 1.44 9.23
CA ILE A 145 -20.83 1.76 8.65
C ILE A 145 -20.54 2.61 7.41
N GLU A 146 -20.93 2.15 6.24
CA GLU A 146 -20.74 2.90 5.00
C GLU A 146 -21.95 2.83 4.07
N LYS A 147 -21.95 3.67 3.04
CA LYS A 147 -22.80 3.50 1.86
C LYS A 147 -22.04 2.68 0.80
N PHE A 148 -22.75 2.13 -0.17
CA PHE A 148 -22.13 1.36 -1.27
C PHE A 148 -22.19 2.08 -2.62
N ASP A 149 -22.77 3.29 -2.69
CA ASP A 149 -22.97 4.05 -3.93
C ASP A 149 -21.67 4.50 -4.58
N TRP A 150 -20.55 4.52 -3.83
CA TRP A 150 -19.22 4.84 -4.34
C TRP A 150 -18.64 3.73 -5.23
N VAL A 151 -19.11 2.49 -5.10
CA VAL A 151 -18.50 1.31 -5.75
C VAL A 151 -18.52 1.39 -7.27
N PRO A 152 -19.65 1.69 -7.94
CA PRO A 152 -19.66 1.82 -9.39
C PRO A 152 -18.71 2.91 -9.90
N ASN A 153 -18.66 4.05 -9.20
CA ASN A 153 -17.77 5.16 -9.57
C ASN A 153 -16.30 4.80 -9.37
N TYR A 154 -15.96 4.10 -8.28
CA TYR A 154 -14.61 3.59 -8.05
C TYR A 154 -14.20 2.60 -9.14
N PHE A 155 -15.07 1.66 -9.52
CA PHE A 155 -14.77 0.74 -10.61
C PHE A 155 -14.66 1.44 -11.97
N GLY A 156 -15.48 2.45 -12.23
CA GLY A 156 -15.38 3.29 -13.42
C GLY A 156 -14.06 4.07 -13.47
N LEU A 157 -13.59 4.59 -12.32
CA LEU A 157 -12.28 5.22 -12.22
C LEU A 157 -11.15 4.23 -12.57
N ILE A 158 -11.22 2.98 -12.10
CA ILE A 158 -10.24 1.96 -12.48
C ILE A 158 -10.27 1.68 -14.00
N ASP A 159 -11.45 1.66 -14.62
CA ASP A 159 -11.56 1.50 -16.08
C ASP A 159 -10.90 2.65 -16.83
N GLN A 160 -11.11 3.88 -16.38
CA GLN A 160 -10.48 5.06 -16.96
C GLN A 160 -8.96 4.98 -16.84
N ILE A 161 -8.44 4.70 -15.65
CA ILE A 161 -7.00 4.56 -15.40
C ILE A 161 -6.41 3.44 -16.26
N GLN A 162 -7.04 2.27 -16.33
CA GLN A 162 -6.56 1.16 -17.15
C GLN A 162 -6.39 1.54 -18.63
N ASN A 163 -7.24 2.44 -19.13
CA ASN A 163 -7.20 2.92 -20.51
C ASN A 163 -6.24 4.11 -20.71
N ASP A 164 -5.69 4.68 -19.64
CA ASP A 164 -4.66 5.70 -19.68
C ASP A 164 -3.26 5.11 -19.34
N PRO A 165 -2.43 4.80 -20.33
CA PRO A 165 -1.10 4.23 -20.09
C PRO A 165 -0.10 5.22 -19.44
N SER A 166 -0.49 6.47 -19.20
CA SER A 166 0.32 7.48 -18.50
C SER A 166 0.11 7.49 -16.99
N THR A 167 -0.96 6.85 -16.53
CA THR A 167 -1.37 6.84 -15.13
C THR A 167 -1.19 5.46 -14.52
N HIS A 168 -0.74 5.39 -13.27
CA HIS A 168 -0.52 4.14 -12.56
C HIS A 168 -1.37 4.02 -11.30
N PHE A 169 -1.87 2.81 -11.03
CA PHE A 169 -2.69 2.50 -9.86
C PHE A 169 -2.01 1.47 -8.94
N PHE A 170 -2.00 1.73 -7.64
CA PHE A 170 -1.52 0.81 -6.60
C PHE A 170 -2.61 0.59 -5.55
N GLY A 171 -3.15 -0.64 -5.44
CA GLY A 171 -4.15 -1.01 -4.44
C GLY A 171 -3.61 -1.85 -3.30
N VAL A 172 -3.91 -1.47 -2.05
CA VAL A 172 -3.50 -2.19 -0.84
C VAL A 172 -4.68 -2.91 -0.18
N CYS A 173 -4.48 -4.14 0.29
CA CYS A 173 -5.36 -4.93 1.15
C CYS A 173 -6.83 -4.93 0.72
N TYR A 174 -7.66 -4.04 1.27
CA TYR A 174 -9.06 -3.88 0.88
C TYR A 174 -9.22 -3.50 -0.60
N SER A 175 -8.42 -2.54 -1.07
CA SER A 175 -8.42 -2.13 -2.48
C SER A 175 -8.01 -3.26 -3.41
N PHE A 176 -7.05 -4.10 -3.01
CA PHE A 176 -6.69 -5.30 -3.74
C PHE A 176 -7.86 -6.29 -3.87
N GLN A 177 -8.63 -6.48 -2.80
CA GLN A 177 -9.83 -7.34 -2.83
C GLN A 177 -10.91 -6.77 -3.75
N LEU A 178 -11.10 -5.44 -3.77
CA LEU A 178 -12.00 -4.79 -4.71
C LEU A 178 -11.56 -4.95 -6.16
N LEU A 179 -10.26 -4.83 -6.44
CA LEU A 179 -9.70 -5.10 -7.77
C LEU A 179 -9.97 -6.57 -8.16
N ALA A 180 -9.72 -7.53 -7.28
CA ALA A 180 -10.02 -8.93 -7.55
C ALA A 180 -11.50 -9.17 -7.89
N ARG A 181 -12.42 -8.47 -7.21
CA ARG A 181 -13.86 -8.48 -7.54
C ARG A 181 -14.14 -7.85 -8.90
N LYS A 182 -13.57 -6.68 -9.18
CA LYS A 182 -13.76 -5.95 -10.44
C LYS A 182 -13.32 -6.78 -11.65
N TYR A 183 -12.13 -7.36 -11.57
CA TYR A 183 -11.54 -8.15 -12.65
C TYR A 183 -12.07 -9.58 -12.72
N GLY A 184 -12.83 -10.04 -11.71
CA GLY A 184 -13.48 -11.35 -11.73
C GLY A 184 -12.52 -12.54 -11.70
N ILE A 185 -11.28 -12.34 -11.23
CA ILE A 185 -10.16 -13.30 -11.36
C ILE A 185 -10.24 -14.51 -10.42
N GLY A 186 -11.29 -14.61 -9.59
CA GLY A 186 -11.42 -15.66 -8.60
C GLY A 186 -12.49 -15.38 -7.57
N GLU A 187 -12.34 -16.01 -6.41
CA GLU A 187 -13.21 -15.88 -5.25
C GLU A 187 -12.56 -14.95 -4.21
N VAL A 188 -13.27 -13.89 -3.83
CA VAL A 188 -12.93 -13.09 -2.64
C VAL A 188 -13.74 -13.63 -1.48
N CYS A 189 -13.07 -14.30 -0.54
CA CYS A 189 -13.72 -15.00 0.56
C CYS A 189 -13.04 -14.73 1.89
N ARG A 190 -13.79 -14.93 2.97
CA ARG A 190 -13.25 -14.87 4.33
C ARG A 190 -12.40 -16.11 4.60
N ARG A 191 -11.31 -15.95 5.35
CA ARG A 191 -10.52 -17.05 5.92
C ARG A 191 -11.40 -17.88 6.86
N LYS A 192 -11.15 -19.18 6.94
CA LYS A 192 -11.91 -20.03 7.87
C LYS A 192 -11.56 -19.63 9.30
N THR A 193 -12.52 -19.71 10.22
CA THR A 193 -12.26 -19.46 11.65
C THR A 193 -11.13 -20.35 12.18
N SER A 194 -11.05 -21.60 11.71
CA SER A 194 -9.97 -22.54 12.05
C SER A 194 -8.58 -22.11 11.57
N GLU A 195 -8.50 -21.25 10.56
CA GLU A 195 -7.25 -20.71 10.01
C GLU A 195 -6.83 -19.40 10.69
N GLY A 196 -7.76 -18.73 11.41
CA GLY A 196 -7.56 -17.42 12.00
C GLY A 196 -7.39 -16.28 10.97
N SER A 197 -7.17 -15.07 11.47
CA SER A 197 -6.73 -13.95 10.64
C SER A 197 -5.29 -14.17 10.18
N SER A 198 -4.97 -13.65 8.99
CA SER A 198 -3.57 -13.45 8.63
C SER A 198 -3.09 -12.19 9.34
N THR A 199 -2.23 -12.33 10.33
CA THR A 199 -1.74 -11.21 11.16
C THR A 199 -0.26 -11.37 11.45
N GLY A 200 0.51 -10.29 11.31
CA GLY A 200 1.95 -10.30 11.57
C GLY A 200 2.77 -10.32 10.28
N ILE A 201 4.01 -10.75 10.41
CA ILE A 201 4.92 -10.89 9.27
C ILE A 201 4.71 -12.27 8.67
N VAL A 202 4.25 -12.30 7.42
CA VAL A 202 3.90 -13.54 6.74
C VAL A 202 4.78 -13.77 5.51
N PRO A 203 5.17 -15.03 5.25
CA PRO A 203 5.93 -15.37 4.05
C PRO A 203 5.03 -15.42 2.82
N LEU A 204 5.60 -14.99 1.70
CA LEU A 204 5.02 -15.06 0.36
C LEU A 204 6.00 -15.79 -0.57
N GLU A 205 5.48 -16.42 -1.62
CA GLU A 205 6.30 -16.98 -2.69
C GLU A 205 6.00 -16.30 -4.03
N LEU A 206 7.06 -15.81 -4.67
CA LEU A 206 7.03 -15.28 -6.02
C LEU A 206 6.78 -16.39 -7.04
N THR A 207 5.84 -16.16 -7.95
CA THR A 207 5.64 -16.98 -9.15
C THR A 207 6.79 -16.75 -10.12
N GLU A 208 6.91 -17.59 -11.16
CA GLU A 208 7.89 -17.37 -12.24
C GLU A 208 7.73 -15.97 -12.87
N TYR A 209 6.50 -15.51 -13.06
CA TYR A 209 6.24 -14.14 -13.52
C TYR A 209 6.70 -13.10 -12.50
N GLY A 210 6.46 -13.33 -11.20
CA GLY A 210 6.92 -12.44 -10.13
C GLY A 210 8.44 -12.33 -10.05
N GLN A 211 9.17 -13.41 -10.34
CA GLN A 211 10.64 -13.43 -10.35
C GLN A 211 11.25 -12.53 -11.43
N GLU A 212 10.55 -12.36 -12.56
CA GLU A 212 10.98 -11.47 -13.65
C GLU A 212 10.34 -10.08 -13.58
N HIS A 213 9.41 -9.86 -12.65
CA HIS A 213 8.69 -8.60 -12.54
C HIS A 213 9.64 -7.45 -12.15
N PRO A 214 9.59 -6.26 -12.80
CA PRO A 214 10.53 -5.17 -12.52
C PRO A 214 10.65 -4.80 -11.04
N TYR A 215 9.54 -4.86 -10.30
CA TYR A 215 9.51 -4.49 -8.88
C TYR A 215 10.18 -5.52 -7.95
N PHE A 216 10.31 -6.77 -8.40
CA PHE A 216 10.73 -7.91 -7.57
C PHE A 216 11.98 -8.62 -8.09
N LYS A 217 12.36 -8.44 -9.35
CA LYS A 217 13.47 -9.14 -9.98
C LYS A 217 14.78 -9.01 -9.21
N LYS A 218 15.10 -7.81 -8.76
CA LYS A 218 16.30 -7.58 -7.93
C LYS A 218 16.23 -8.34 -6.61
N LEU A 219 15.10 -8.23 -5.89
CA LEU A 219 14.87 -8.96 -4.64
C LEU A 219 14.99 -10.48 -4.84
N PHE A 220 14.44 -10.99 -5.95
CA PHE A 220 14.54 -12.40 -6.31
C PHE A 220 15.98 -12.85 -6.55
N LEU A 221 16.75 -12.08 -7.34
CA LEU A 221 18.15 -12.42 -7.63
C LEU A 221 19.02 -12.41 -6.39
N GLU A 222 18.74 -11.53 -5.42
CA GLU A 222 19.54 -11.39 -4.20
C GLU A 222 19.10 -12.33 -3.07
N HIS A 223 17.81 -12.64 -2.96
CA HIS A 223 17.21 -13.32 -1.79
C HIS A 223 16.34 -14.53 -2.12
N GLY A 224 16.17 -14.85 -3.40
CA GLY A 224 15.34 -15.96 -3.87
C GLY A 224 13.86 -15.65 -3.87
N LYS A 225 13.04 -16.69 -4.10
CA LYS A 225 11.60 -16.55 -4.36
C LYS A 225 10.73 -16.31 -3.12
N ARG A 226 11.27 -16.51 -1.91
CA ARG A 226 10.54 -16.31 -0.65
C ARG A 226 10.76 -14.89 -0.15
N ILE A 227 9.67 -14.12 -0.03
CA ILE A 227 9.68 -12.76 0.51
C ILE A 227 8.72 -12.67 1.71
N LYS A 228 8.70 -11.53 2.41
CA LYS A 228 7.84 -11.28 3.57
C LYS A 228 6.98 -10.05 3.34
N THR A 229 5.81 -9.99 3.97
CA THR A 229 4.97 -8.79 4.06
C THR A 229 4.33 -8.70 5.44
N ILE A 230 3.76 -7.54 5.77
CA ILE A 230 2.93 -7.36 6.96
C ILE A 230 1.49 -7.64 6.56
N ASP A 231 0.82 -8.58 7.22
CA ASP A 231 -0.60 -8.86 7.04
C ASP A 231 -1.41 -8.45 8.28
N ASN A 232 -2.64 -8.01 8.04
CA ASN A 232 -3.67 -7.92 9.06
C ASN A 232 -5.07 -8.00 8.41
N ARG A 233 -5.56 -9.21 8.16
CA ARG A 233 -6.76 -9.44 7.34
C ARG A 233 -7.53 -10.71 7.67
N TRP A 234 -8.84 -10.62 7.46
CA TRP A 234 -9.77 -11.77 7.45
C TRP A 234 -10.15 -12.23 6.05
N TRP A 235 -9.89 -11.42 5.02
CA TRP A 235 -10.28 -11.71 3.65
C TRP A 235 -9.09 -12.13 2.80
N GLN A 236 -9.35 -12.97 1.80
CA GLN A 236 -8.35 -13.50 0.88
C GLN A 236 -8.92 -13.63 -0.53
N VAL A 237 -8.02 -13.67 -1.51
CA VAL A 237 -8.38 -13.83 -2.93
C VAL A 237 -7.86 -15.18 -3.40
N LYS A 238 -8.77 -16.15 -3.58
CA LYS A 238 -8.47 -17.43 -4.21
C LYS A 238 -8.67 -17.30 -5.70
N VAL A 239 -7.59 -17.27 -6.45
CA VAL A 239 -7.62 -17.08 -7.90
C VAL A 239 -8.12 -18.33 -8.63
N ASN A 240 -8.85 -18.11 -9.72
CA ASN A 240 -9.19 -19.16 -10.67
C ASN A 240 -8.33 -18.93 -11.94
N PRO A 241 -7.40 -19.83 -12.28
CA PRO A 241 -6.54 -19.72 -13.46
C PRO A 241 -7.30 -19.46 -14.78
N GLU A 242 -8.50 -19.99 -14.92
CA GLU A 242 -9.34 -19.82 -16.12
C GLU A 242 -9.95 -18.42 -16.22
N LYS A 243 -9.95 -17.64 -15.13
CA LYS A 243 -10.57 -16.31 -15.06
C LYS A 243 -9.56 -15.17 -15.00
N LEU A 244 -8.26 -15.45 -15.12
CA LEU A 244 -7.22 -14.42 -14.95
C LEU A 244 -7.26 -13.34 -16.04
N GLY A 245 -7.75 -13.68 -17.24
CA GLY A 245 -7.69 -12.76 -18.39
C GLY A 245 -6.26 -12.28 -18.61
N ASN A 246 -6.06 -10.95 -18.60
CA ASN A 246 -4.74 -10.32 -18.74
C ASN A 246 -3.98 -10.17 -17.42
N SER A 247 -4.61 -10.46 -16.28
CA SER A 247 -3.98 -10.32 -14.97
C SER A 247 -2.87 -11.36 -14.78
N LYS A 248 -1.79 -10.94 -14.10
CA LYS A 248 -0.64 -11.78 -13.80
C LYS A 248 -0.43 -11.86 -12.30
N ILE A 249 -0.40 -13.08 -11.79
CA ILE A 249 -0.17 -13.33 -10.36
C ILE A 249 1.33 -13.26 -10.11
N ILE A 250 1.73 -12.40 -9.19
CA ILE A 250 3.13 -12.17 -8.83
C ILE A 250 3.53 -13.01 -7.62
N ALA A 251 2.65 -13.15 -6.63
CA ALA A 251 2.95 -13.93 -5.45
C ALA A 251 1.71 -14.59 -4.83
N TYR A 252 1.97 -15.68 -4.11
CA TYR A 252 0.99 -16.41 -3.29
C TYR A 252 1.38 -16.39 -1.81
N GLU A 253 0.39 -16.57 -0.95
CA GLU A 253 0.58 -16.81 0.49
C GLU A 253 1.30 -18.14 0.72
N VAL A 254 2.24 -18.16 1.66
CA VAL A 254 2.87 -19.38 2.15
C VAL A 254 2.29 -19.70 3.51
N ARG A 255 1.85 -20.95 3.69
CA ARG A 255 1.19 -21.43 4.91
C ARG A 255 2.22 -21.84 5.96
N ASN A 256 1.75 -22.09 7.19
CA ASN A 256 2.59 -22.50 8.32
C ASN A 256 3.32 -23.83 8.09
N ASP A 257 2.81 -24.69 7.19
CA ASP A 257 3.46 -25.95 6.78
C ASP A 257 4.46 -25.76 5.62
N ASP A 258 4.82 -24.51 5.31
CA ASP A 258 5.67 -24.06 4.20
C ASP A 258 5.11 -24.36 2.79
N SER A 259 3.86 -24.84 2.69
CA SER A 259 3.19 -25.04 1.40
C SER A 259 2.70 -23.71 0.81
N VAL A 260 2.72 -23.61 -0.52
CA VAL A 260 2.15 -22.47 -1.24
C VAL A 260 0.64 -22.63 -1.30
N GLY A 261 -0.09 -21.64 -0.77
CA GLY A 261 -1.54 -21.60 -0.78
C GLY A 261 -2.12 -21.14 -2.12
N GLN A 262 -3.46 -21.16 -2.21
CA GLN A 262 -4.20 -20.64 -3.38
C GLN A 262 -4.52 -19.14 -3.26
N ALA A 263 -4.23 -18.53 -2.10
CA ALA A 263 -4.48 -17.12 -1.87
C ALA A 263 -3.39 -16.30 -2.56
N ALA A 264 -3.75 -15.59 -3.63
CA ALA A 264 -2.86 -14.65 -4.28
C ALA A 264 -2.68 -13.42 -3.39
N THR A 265 -1.43 -12.97 -3.25
CA THR A 265 -1.07 -11.86 -2.38
C THR A 265 -0.56 -10.65 -3.16
N ILE A 266 -0.08 -10.83 -4.38
CA ILE A 266 0.38 -9.75 -5.25
C ILE A 266 -0.07 -10.04 -6.68
N ILE A 267 -0.71 -9.08 -7.34
CA ILE A 267 -1.24 -9.23 -8.70
C ILE A 267 -1.01 -7.94 -9.50
N GLN A 268 -0.52 -8.10 -10.73
CA GLN A 268 -0.62 -7.09 -11.78
C GLN A 268 -1.95 -7.32 -12.50
N PHE A 269 -2.98 -6.52 -12.21
CA PHE A 269 -4.33 -6.71 -12.75
C PHE A 269 -4.42 -6.29 -14.22
N ALA A 270 -3.76 -5.19 -14.56
CA ALA A 270 -3.53 -4.68 -15.91
C ALA A 270 -2.14 -4.04 -15.98
N LYS A 271 -1.64 -3.65 -17.16
CA LYS A 271 -0.27 -3.11 -17.34
C LYS A 271 0.11 -2.02 -16.32
N ASN A 272 -0.84 -1.14 -16.00
CA ASN A 272 -0.67 0.00 -15.10
C ASN A 272 -1.51 -0.10 -13.81
N VAL A 273 -2.14 -1.26 -13.54
CA VAL A 273 -2.94 -1.49 -12.33
C VAL A 273 -2.32 -2.63 -11.52
N PHE A 274 -1.66 -2.25 -10.43
CA PHE A 274 -0.97 -3.15 -9.50
C PHE A 274 -1.71 -3.23 -8.17
N GLY A 275 -1.66 -4.38 -7.51
CA GLY A 275 -2.18 -4.48 -6.15
C GLY A 275 -1.51 -5.54 -5.30
N ILE A 276 -1.57 -5.31 -4.00
CA ILE A 276 -1.04 -6.18 -2.96
C ILE A 276 -2.05 -6.36 -1.83
N GLN A 277 -2.18 -7.61 -1.37
CA GLN A 277 -3.07 -8.00 -0.29
C GLN A 277 -2.50 -7.66 1.10
N GLY A 278 -1.17 -7.75 1.25
CA GLY A 278 -0.45 -7.33 2.44
C GLY A 278 -0.17 -5.82 2.47
N HIS A 279 0.58 -5.39 3.46
CA HIS A 279 0.75 -4.00 3.84
C HIS A 279 2.21 -3.54 3.73
N LEU A 280 2.73 -3.48 2.50
CA LEU A 280 4.09 -2.94 2.27
C LEU A 280 4.18 -1.44 2.57
N GLU A 281 3.07 -0.70 2.57
CA GLU A 281 3.07 0.71 2.95
C GLU A 281 3.47 0.94 4.41
N LEU A 282 3.37 -0.08 5.27
CA LEU A 282 3.70 0.05 6.68
C LEU A 282 5.19 0.09 6.94
N GLU A 283 6.06 -0.34 6.00
CA GLU A 283 7.54 -0.28 6.06
C GLU A 283 8.18 -0.74 7.39
N GLY A 284 7.47 -1.50 8.23
CA GLY A 284 7.94 -1.98 9.53
C GLY A 284 7.58 -1.10 10.73
N PHE A 285 8.08 -1.50 11.91
CA PHE A 285 7.64 -0.95 13.21
C PHE A 285 7.82 0.57 13.33
N HIS A 286 8.98 1.08 12.91
CA HIS A 286 9.31 2.50 13.07
C HIS A 286 8.35 3.41 12.30
N ARG A 287 8.03 3.07 11.05
CA ARG A 287 7.09 3.84 10.22
C ARG A 287 5.69 3.83 10.83
N MET A 288 5.21 2.67 11.27
CA MET A 288 3.92 2.57 11.97
C MET A 288 3.89 3.40 13.25
N GLN A 289 4.98 3.43 14.02
CA GLN A 289 5.10 4.24 15.22
C GLN A 289 5.03 5.74 14.91
N LEU A 290 5.73 6.21 13.86
CA LEU A 290 5.65 7.62 13.43
C LEU A 290 4.22 8.01 13.03
N GLY A 291 3.53 7.14 12.29
CA GLY A 291 2.13 7.40 11.93
C GLY A 291 1.20 7.42 13.15
N LEU A 292 1.44 6.53 14.11
CA LEU A 292 0.69 6.51 15.37
C LEU A 292 0.94 7.76 16.22
N ASN A 293 2.19 8.23 16.28
CA ASN A 293 2.55 9.48 16.97
C ASN A 293 1.84 10.68 16.33
N GLU A 294 1.85 10.80 14.99
CA GLU A 294 1.15 11.89 14.28
C GLU A 294 -0.34 11.91 14.64
N ILE A 295 -1.00 10.75 14.69
CA ILE A 295 -2.41 10.65 15.05
C ILE A 295 -2.66 11.05 16.52
N TYR A 296 -1.76 10.64 17.42
CA TYR A 296 -1.85 10.97 18.84
C TYR A 296 -1.58 12.45 19.13
N GLU A 297 -0.55 13.04 18.53
CA GLU A 297 -0.21 14.46 18.66
C GLU A 297 -1.33 15.37 18.14
N ASN A 298 -2.03 14.94 17.08
CA ASN A 298 -3.22 15.60 16.57
C ASN A 298 -4.49 15.32 17.39
N LYS A 299 -4.38 14.63 18.53
CA LYS A 299 -5.47 14.30 19.47
C LYS A 299 -6.62 13.52 18.83
N ILE A 300 -6.32 12.75 17.79
CA ILE A 300 -7.30 11.90 17.11
C ILE A 300 -7.58 10.64 17.95
N ILE A 301 -6.55 10.15 18.68
CA ILE A 301 -6.68 9.09 19.69
C ILE A 301 -6.25 9.60 21.06
N ASP A 302 -6.77 8.95 22.10
CA ASP A 302 -6.33 9.16 23.48
C ASP A 302 -5.09 8.31 23.81
N GLU A 303 -4.58 8.48 25.04
CA GLU A 303 -3.39 7.79 25.52
C GLU A 303 -3.58 6.27 25.61
N GLU A 304 -4.77 5.81 25.97
CA GLU A 304 -5.11 4.39 26.02
C GLU A 304 -5.08 3.77 24.61
N GLY A 305 -5.74 4.43 23.66
CA GLY A 305 -5.77 4.05 22.25
C GLY A 305 -4.37 4.06 21.62
N PHE A 306 -3.49 4.98 22.03
CA PHE A 306 -2.09 5.00 21.63
C PHE A 306 -1.33 3.79 22.18
N LYS A 307 -1.38 3.57 23.50
CA LYS A 307 -0.66 2.46 24.17
C LYS A 307 -1.08 1.09 23.64
N SER A 308 -2.39 0.89 23.45
CA SER A 308 -2.95 -0.35 22.92
C SER A 308 -2.44 -0.65 21.50
N ARG A 309 -2.47 0.35 20.60
CA ARG A 309 -1.96 0.22 19.22
C ARG A 309 -0.46 0.00 19.17
N LEU A 310 0.31 0.73 19.97
CA LEU A 310 1.75 0.56 20.03
C LEU A 310 2.14 -0.85 20.50
N LYS A 311 1.42 -1.39 21.49
CA LYS A 311 1.59 -2.77 21.95
C LYS A 311 1.29 -3.77 20.81
N PHE A 312 0.16 -3.60 20.14
CA PHE A 312 -0.22 -4.45 19.00
C PHE A 312 0.83 -4.42 17.88
N PHE A 313 1.38 -3.25 17.53
CA PHE A 313 2.44 -3.15 16.53
C PHE A 313 3.71 -3.88 16.93
N LYS A 314 4.10 -3.85 18.22
CA LYS A 314 5.26 -4.61 18.70
C LYS A 314 5.02 -6.12 18.57
N GLU A 315 3.83 -6.59 18.89
CA GLU A 315 3.45 -7.99 18.79
C GLU A 315 3.38 -8.46 17.33
N MET A 316 2.80 -7.64 16.44
CA MET A 316 2.68 -7.92 15.01
C MET A 316 4.05 -8.01 14.31
N MET A 317 5.01 -7.22 14.77
CA MET A 317 6.38 -7.18 14.21
C MET A 317 7.33 -8.17 14.87
N PHE A 318 6.85 -8.98 15.80
CA PHE A 318 7.68 -9.97 16.48
C PHE A 318 8.26 -10.96 15.47
N GLY A 319 9.59 -11.12 15.49
CA GLY A 319 10.30 -12.05 14.63
C GLY A 319 10.73 -11.53 13.25
N ASP A 320 10.57 -10.23 12.94
CA ASP A 320 11.14 -9.61 11.72
C ASP A 320 12.67 -9.75 11.66
N GLU A 321 13.30 -9.71 12.83
CA GLU A 321 14.75 -9.83 13.05
C GLU A 321 15.31 -11.24 12.80
N ASN A 322 14.46 -12.23 12.54
CA ASN A 322 14.89 -13.59 12.22
C ASN A 322 15.25 -13.71 10.73
N LYS A 323 16.56 -13.93 10.46
CA LYS A 323 17.23 -14.36 9.20
C LYS A 323 16.64 -13.85 7.86
N GLY A 324 17.48 -13.24 7.04
CA GLY A 324 17.14 -12.76 5.69
C GLY A 324 16.80 -11.27 5.68
N LEU A 325 16.19 -10.78 4.59
CA LEU A 325 15.69 -9.41 4.54
C LEU A 325 14.56 -9.20 5.55
N THR A 326 14.59 -8.03 6.18
CA THR A 326 13.49 -7.52 6.98
C THR A 326 12.31 -7.13 6.08
N VAL A 327 11.11 -7.14 6.64
CA VAL A 327 9.93 -6.67 5.88
C VAL A 327 10.05 -5.19 5.51
N GLN A 328 10.80 -4.40 6.27
CA GLN A 328 11.11 -3.01 5.97
C GLN A 328 11.89 -2.88 4.66
N GLU A 329 12.97 -3.64 4.49
CA GLU A 329 13.81 -3.58 3.27
C GLU A 329 13.02 -4.00 2.03
N ILE A 330 12.22 -5.06 2.14
CA ILE A 330 11.34 -5.53 1.05
C ILE A 330 10.30 -4.47 0.71
N SER A 331 9.62 -3.91 1.72
CA SER A 331 8.59 -2.89 1.55
C SER A 331 9.13 -1.66 0.84
N LYS A 332 10.27 -1.14 1.31
CA LYS A 332 10.92 0.03 0.74
C LYS A 332 11.35 -0.22 -0.70
N SER A 333 11.98 -1.37 -0.96
CA SER A 333 12.41 -1.74 -2.31
C SER A 333 11.23 -1.81 -3.29
N VAL A 334 10.16 -2.54 -2.96
CA VAL A 334 9.01 -2.72 -3.84
C VAL A 334 8.26 -1.40 -4.05
N PHE A 335 8.04 -0.63 -2.99
CA PHE A 335 7.32 0.65 -3.06
C PHE A 335 8.11 1.66 -3.90
N ASP A 336 9.40 1.83 -3.65
CA ASP A 336 10.25 2.72 -4.45
C ASP A 336 10.31 2.26 -5.92
N ASN A 337 10.50 0.96 -6.17
CA ASN A 337 10.53 0.41 -7.52
C ASN A 337 9.23 0.68 -8.27
N PHE A 338 8.06 0.57 -7.62
CA PHE A 338 6.78 0.91 -8.24
C PHE A 338 6.80 2.34 -8.81
N PHE A 339 7.21 3.34 -8.04
CA PHE A 339 7.26 4.71 -8.53
C PHE A 339 8.35 4.92 -9.57
N VAL A 340 9.56 4.44 -9.32
CA VAL A 340 10.71 4.66 -10.21
C VAL A 340 10.45 4.05 -11.58
N GLU A 341 9.99 2.80 -11.64
CA GLU A 341 9.69 2.13 -12.90
C GLU A 341 8.50 2.79 -13.61
N SER A 342 7.48 3.22 -12.87
CA SER A 342 6.32 3.90 -13.46
C SER A 342 6.72 5.25 -14.07
N ILE A 343 7.43 6.10 -13.32
CA ILE A 343 7.96 7.40 -13.80
C ILE A 343 8.85 7.19 -15.02
N THR A 344 9.73 6.19 -14.97
CA THR A 344 10.65 5.86 -16.06
C THR A 344 9.89 5.44 -17.31
N SER A 345 8.90 4.55 -17.15
CA SER A 345 8.09 4.05 -18.27
C SER A 345 7.30 5.17 -18.95
N ASP A 346 6.72 6.09 -18.18
CA ASP A 346 5.99 7.23 -18.72
C ASP A 346 6.93 8.21 -19.43
N PHE A 347 8.11 8.45 -18.84
CA PHE A 347 9.10 9.32 -19.46
C PHE A 347 9.58 8.78 -20.82
N LYS A 348 9.99 7.51 -20.87
CA LYS A 348 10.42 6.84 -22.11
C LYS A 348 9.35 6.90 -23.18
N ARG A 349 8.08 6.68 -22.80
CA ARG A 349 6.93 6.78 -23.69
C ARG A 349 6.76 8.19 -24.27
N LYS A 350 6.87 9.23 -23.44
CA LYS A 350 6.72 10.64 -23.86
C LYS A 350 7.86 11.10 -24.78
N MET A 351 9.09 10.65 -24.52
CA MET A 351 10.26 11.07 -25.29
C MET A 351 10.53 10.22 -26.53
N GLY A 352 9.93 9.01 -26.62
CA GLY A 352 10.28 8.04 -27.67
C GLY A 352 11.74 7.60 -27.62
N SER A 353 12.39 7.75 -26.46
CA SER A 353 13.81 7.46 -26.22
C SER A 353 13.97 6.64 -24.94
N ASP A 354 14.97 5.76 -24.92
CA ASP A 354 15.35 4.99 -23.73
C ASP A 354 16.24 5.78 -22.76
N GLU A 355 16.78 6.93 -23.17
CA GLU A 355 17.62 7.78 -22.34
C GLU A 355 16.79 8.66 -21.39
N LEU A 356 17.12 8.59 -20.09
CA LEU A 356 16.55 9.46 -19.06
C LEU A 356 17.43 10.71 -18.89
N PRO A 357 16.84 11.91 -18.68
CA PRO A 357 17.58 13.15 -18.50
C PRO A 357 18.13 13.31 -17.08
N PHE A 358 17.90 12.34 -16.20
CA PHE A 358 18.40 12.30 -14.83
C PHE A 358 18.83 10.87 -14.46
N SER A 359 19.79 10.76 -13.53
CA SER A 359 20.22 9.47 -13.01
C SER A 359 19.15 8.88 -12.08
N LEU A 360 18.88 7.59 -12.23
CA LEU A 360 18.07 6.82 -11.27
C LEU A 360 18.89 6.24 -10.12
N GLU A 361 20.22 6.43 -10.12
CA GLU A 361 21.10 5.92 -9.08
C GLU A 361 20.71 6.49 -7.70
N GLY A 362 20.38 5.59 -6.77
CA GLY A 362 19.96 5.95 -5.41
C GLY A 362 18.46 6.25 -5.21
N LEU A 363 17.63 6.21 -6.27
CA LEU A 363 16.17 6.32 -6.13
C LEU A 363 15.52 5.00 -5.67
N ALA A 364 15.80 3.92 -6.39
CA ALA A 364 15.63 2.57 -5.87
C ALA A 364 16.84 2.26 -5.00
N GLU A 365 16.67 1.71 -3.80
CA GLU A 365 17.83 1.40 -2.94
C GLU A 365 18.78 0.41 -3.64
N SER A 366 19.84 0.96 -4.24
CA SER A 366 21.07 0.26 -4.54
C SER A 366 21.89 0.16 -3.26
N ARG A 367 21.35 -0.50 -2.24
CA ARG A 367 22.21 -1.03 -1.19
C ARG A 367 22.82 -2.32 -1.70
N THR A 368 23.96 -2.20 -2.37
CA THR A 368 25.03 -3.18 -2.18
C THR A 368 25.37 -3.12 -0.69
N MET A 369 24.60 -3.82 0.16
CA MET A 369 25.04 -4.02 1.53
C MET A 369 26.23 -4.96 1.45
N SER A 370 27.41 -4.37 1.66
CA SER A 370 28.65 -5.08 1.90
C SER A 370 28.35 -6.26 2.83
N LYS A 371 28.71 -7.46 2.37
CA LYS A 371 28.81 -8.65 3.22
C LYS A 371 29.48 -8.25 4.54
N ILE A 372 28.76 -8.41 5.65
CA ILE A 372 29.35 -8.59 6.98
C ILE A 372 28.97 -9.99 7.42
#